data_AF-A0A2N7W9D8-F1
#
_entry.id   AF-A0A2N7W9D8-F1
#
_cell.length_a   1.000
_cell.length_b   1.000
_cell.length_c   1.000
_cell.angle_alpha   90.00
_cell.angle_beta   90.00
_cell.angle_gamma   90.00
#
_symmetry.space_group_name_H-M   'P 1'
#
loop_
_entity.id
_entity.type
_entity.pdbx_description
1 polymer ?
#
loop_
_entity_poly.entity_id
_entity_poly.type
_entity_poly.pdbx_seq_one_letter_code
_entity_poly.pdbx_strand_id
1 'polypeptide(L)'
;MCTHLIKRSSRYYFRRRVPSDLVSVVGSKEITKALGTSDRATACVQCRLESIRLDVGWSALRAAAETKDVIDNASTAAQASVRKRAYEDAERAYEEDQEYYYRYVMDRRTHWELSDGAVIFRC
;
A
#
# COMPACT_ATOMS: atom_id res chain seq x y z
N MET A 1 -0.10 11.83 -38.77
CA MET A 1 0.61 13.08 -38.40
C MET A 1 1.62 12.77 -37.31
N CYS A 2 2.85 13.31 -37.38
CA CYS A 2 3.87 13.16 -36.34
C CYS A 2 3.90 14.44 -35.49
N THR A 3 3.17 14.45 -34.38
CA THR A 3 2.92 15.62 -33.52
C THR A 3 4.10 15.99 -32.63
N HIS A 4 4.97 15.02 -32.33
CA HIS A 4 6.07 15.15 -31.36
C HIS A 4 7.45 15.39 -32.00
N LEU A 5 7.45 15.70 -33.31
CA LEU A 5 8.67 15.90 -34.09
C LEU A 5 9.10 17.36 -34.04
N ILE A 6 10.33 17.62 -33.60
CA ILE A 6 10.94 18.95 -33.53
C ILE A 6 12.22 18.94 -34.35
N LYS A 7 12.39 19.92 -35.24
CA LYS A 7 13.65 20.14 -35.93
C LYS A 7 14.48 21.15 -35.15
N ARG A 8 15.73 20.80 -34.81
CA ARG A 8 16.70 21.78 -34.31
C ARG A 8 17.94 21.74 -35.17
N SER A 9 18.24 22.87 -35.82
CA SER A 9 19.33 22.99 -36.78
C SER A 9 19.24 21.91 -37.86
N SER A 10 20.17 20.94 -37.86
CA SER A 10 20.32 19.89 -38.88
C SER A 10 19.67 18.55 -38.51
N ARG A 11 19.20 18.36 -37.28
CA ARG A 11 18.79 17.05 -36.74
C ARG A 11 17.33 17.10 -36.26
N TYR A 12 16.61 16.00 -36.45
CA TYR A 12 15.28 15.85 -35.86
C TYR A 12 15.34 15.27 -34.45
N TYR A 13 14.44 15.75 -33.61
CA TYR A 13 14.27 15.37 -32.22
C TYR A 13 12.83 14.96 -31.98
N PHE A 14 12.65 13.96 -31.14
CA PHE A 14 11.39 13.59 -30.53
C PHE A 14 11.27 14.30 -29.19
N ARG A 15 10.17 15.01 -28.96
CA ARG A 15 9.86 15.62 -27.66
C ARG A 15 8.41 15.35 -27.29
N ARG A 16 8.20 14.71 -26.13
CA ARG A 16 6.87 14.41 -25.60
C ARG A 16 6.83 14.66 -24.10
N ARG A 17 5.72 15.22 -23.63
CA ARG A 17 5.46 15.37 -22.20
C ARG A 17 5.12 14.03 -21.58
N VAL A 18 5.65 13.80 -20.38
CA VAL A 18 5.29 12.64 -19.56
C VAL A 18 3.94 12.94 -18.89
N PRO A 19 2.99 11.98 -18.88
CA PRO A 19 1.75 12.09 -18.13
C PRO A 19 2.01 12.40 -16.65
N SER A 20 1.22 13.29 -16.04
CA SER A 20 1.47 13.80 -14.68
C SER A 20 1.53 12.70 -13.61
N ASP A 21 0.75 11.64 -13.79
CA ASP A 21 0.73 10.43 -12.97
C ASP A 21 2.07 9.67 -12.99
N LEU A 22 2.82 9.75 -14.09
CA LEU A 22 4.08 9.03 -14.27
C LEU A 22 5.31 9.91 -14.03
N VAL A 23 5.15 11.22 -13.83
CA VAL A 23 6.29 12.13 -13.60
C VAL A 23 7.08 11.75 -12.35
N SER A 24 6.40 11.33 -11.28
CA SER A 24 7.04 10.88 -10.03
C SER A 24 7.87 9.62 -10.23
N VAL A 25 7.40 8.70 -11.09
CA VAL A 25 8.04 7.41 -11.36
C VAL A 25 9.21 7.55 -12.33
N VAL A 26 9.01 8.32 -13.40
CA VAL A 26 10.00 8.54 -14.47
C VAL A 26 11.05 9.58 -14.06
N GLY A 27 10.73 10.47 -13.12
CA GLY A 27 11.62 11.53 -12.63
C GLY A 27 11.79 12.71 -13.58
N SER A 28 11.07 12.75 -14.70
CA SER A 28 11.17 13.80 -15.71
C SER A 28 9.79 14.20 -16.24
N LYS A 29 9.61 15.50 -16.47
CA LYS A 29 8.34 16.06 -17.01
C LYS A 29 8.24 15.91 -18.52
N GLU A 30 9.38 15.82 -19.22
CA GLU A 30 9.45 15.76 -20.66
C GLU A 30 10.57 14.82 -21.11
N ILE A 31 10.29 14.00 -22.11
CA ILE A 31 11.27 13.12 -22.75
C ILE A 31 11.69 13.78 -24.05
N THR A 32 13.00 14.04 -24.18
CA THR A 32 13.61 14.54 -25.41
C THR A 32 14.64 13.54 -25.90
N LYS A 33 14.52 13.10 -27.16
CA LYS A 33 15.44 12.14 -27.78
C LYS A 33 15.83 12.61 -29.16
N ALA A 34 17.13 12.62 -29.48
CA ALA A 34 17.58 12.86 -30.84
C ALA A 34 17.23 11.64 -31.70
N LEU A 35 16.56 11.83 -32.83
CA LEU A 35 16.16 10.73 -33.73
C LEU A 35 17.31 10.22 -34.59
N GLY A 36 18.36 11.02 -34.71
CA GLY A 36 19.36 10.77 -35.70
C GLY A 36 18.98 11.55 -36.96
N THR A 37 18.80 10.97 -38.12
CA THR A 37 18.15 11.55 -39.32
C THR A 37 17.97 13.09 -39.50
N SER A 38 18.53 13.61 -40.60
CA SER A 38 18.18 14.93 -41.19
C SER A 38 17.05 14.84 -42.21
N ASP A 39 16.75 13.63 -42.70
CA ASP A 39 15.62 13.36 -43.57
C ASP A 39 14.31 13.30 -42.77
N ARG A 40 13.30 13.99 -43.28
CA ARG A 40 11.99 14.11 -42.65
C ARG A 40 11.21 12.81 -42.67
N ALA A 41 11.29 12.03 -43.76
CA ALA A 41 10.50 10.81 -43.91
C ALA A 41 10.93 9.76 -42.89
N THR A 42 12.23 9.50 -42.82
CA THR A 42 12.84 8.61 -41.81
C THR A 42 12.59 9.10 -40.39
N ALA A 43 12.73 10.41 -40.12
CA ALA A 43 12.40 10.97 -38.81
C ALA A 43 10.93 10.78 -38.41
N CYS A 44 9.99 10.86 -39.35
CA CYS A 44 8.57 10.63 -39.07
C CYS A 44 8.31 9.17 -38.65
N VAL A 45 8.96 8.20 -39.30
CA VAL A 45 8.86 6.78 -38.95
C VAL A 45 9.44 6.53 -37.56
N GLN A 46 10.65 7.02 -37.29
CA GLN A 46 11.29 6.87 -35.98
C GLN A 46 10.49 7.55 -34.87
N CYS A 47 9.93 8.73 -35.11
CA CYS A 47 9.05 9.43 -34.16
C CYS A 47 7.85 8.56 -33.75
N ARG A 48 7.25 7.82 -34.69
CA ARG A 48 6.12 6.93 -34.39
C ARG A 48 6.56 5.72 -33.56
N LEU A 49 7.68 5.11 -33.92
CA LEU A 49 8.23 3.98 -33.17
C LEU A 49 8.57 4.37 -31.72
N GLU A 50 9.18 5.53 -31.52
CA GLU A 50 9.48 6.05 -30.17
C GLU A 50 8.21 6.37 -29.39
N SER A 51 7.16 6.89 -30.05
CA SER A 51 5.86 7.10 -29.40
C SER A 51 5.28 5.80 -28.87
N ILE A 52 5.21 4.77 -29.73
CA ILE A 52 4.66 3.45 -29.37
C ILE A 52 5.48 2.82 -28.24
N ARG A 53 6.81 2.91 -28.32
CA ARG A 53 7.71 2.40 -27.28
C ARG A 53 7.41 3.05 -25.92
N LEU A 54 7.21 4.35 -25.89
CA LEU A 54 6.85 5.06 -24.65
C LEU A 54 5.46 4.69 -24.17
N ASP A 55 4.48 4.55 -25.07
CA ASP A 55 3.12 4.14 -24.71
C ASP A 55 3.10 2.76 -24.05
N VAL A 56 3.85 1.80 -24.60
CA VAL A 56 4.03 0.46 -24.01
C VAL A 56 4.75 0.52 -22.67
N GLY A 57 5.80 1.35 -22.55
CA GLY A 57 6.51 1.53 -21.28
C GLY A 57 5.60 2.13 -20.19
N TRP A 58 4.80 3.13 -20.54
CA TRP A 58 3.88 3.79 -19.63
C TRP A 58 2.71 2.90 -19.22
N SER A 59 2.16 2.09 -20.14
CA SER A 59 1.12 1.13 -19.78
C SER A 59 1.63 0.07 -18.80
N ALA A 60 2.86 -0.41 -18.99
CA ALA A 60 3.49 -1.36 -18.06
C ALA A 60 3.71 -0.74 -16.67
N LEU A 61 4.15 0.52 -16.59
CA LEU A 61 4.30 1.23 -15.31
C LEU A 61 2.97 1.40 -14.58
N ARG A 62 1.89 1.70 -15.32
CA ARG A 62 0.54 1.79 -14.73
C ARG A 62 0.04 0.44 -14.21
N ALA A 63 0.21 -0.62 -14.99
CA ALA A 63 -0.12 -1.96 -14.54
C ALA A 63 0.66 -2.36 -13.27
N ALA A 64 1.95 -2.01 -13.20
CA ALA A 64 2.76 -2.25 -12.01
C ALA A 64 2.26 -1.46 -10.79
N ALA A 65 1.85 -0.20 -10.99
CA ALA A 65 1.26 0.61 -9.92
C ALA A 65 -0.04 0.00 -9.39
N GLU A 66 -0.95 -0.42 -10.28
CA GLU A 66 -2.20 -1.09 -9.90
C GLU A 66 -1.94 -2.37 -9.09
N THR A 67 -0.98 -3.20 -9.52
CA THR A 67 -0.63 -4.42 -8.77
C THR A 67 -0.11 -4.12 -7.37
N LYS A 68 0.68 -3.05 -7.23
CA LYS A 68 1.20 -2.61 -5.93
C LYS A 68 0.07 -2.16 -5.02
N ASP A 69 -0.87 -1.36 -5.54
CA ASP A 69 -2.01 -0.88 -4.76
C ASP A 69 -2.88 -2.04 -4.26
N VAL A 70 -3.09 -3.08 -5.09
CA VAL A 70 -3.82 -4.29 -4.68
C VAL A 70 -3.10 -5.02 -3.54
N ILE A 71 -1.78 -5.17 -3.62
CA ILE A 71 -0.97 -5.82 -2.59
C ILE A 71 -1.01 -5.02 -1.28
N ASP A 72 -0.85 -3.70 -1.36
CA ASP A 72 -0.85 -2.82 -0.20
C ASP A 72 -2.23 -2.83 0.49
N ASN A 73 -3.32 -2.80 -0.29
CA ASN A 73 -4.69 -2.91 0.22
C ASN A 73 -4.96 -4.27 0.88
N ALA A 74 -4.52 -5.37 0.25
CA ALA A 74 -4.66 -6.71 0.80
C ALA A 74 -3.87 -6.86 2.12
N SER A 75 -2.66 -6.28 2.19
CA SER A 75 -1.83 -6.30 3.39
C SER A 75 -2.51 -5.56 4.56
N THR A 76 -3.15 -4.42 4.27
CA THR A 76 -3.85 -3.61 5.28
C THR A 76 -5.07 -4.35 5.82
N ALA A 77 -5.85 -5.00 4.96
CA ALA A 77 -6.99 -5.82 5.36
C ALA A 77 -6.56 -7.02 6.22
N ALA A 78 -5.45 -7.69 5.85
CA ALA A 78 -4.88 -8.79 6.63
C ALA A 78 -4.47 -8.31 8.03
N GLN A 79 -3.73 -7.21 8.13
CA GLN A 79 -3.33 -6.61 9.41
C GLN A 79 -4.54 -6.25 10.29
N ALA A 80 -5.61 -5.72 9.70
CA ALA A 80 -6.85 -5.42 10.42
C ALA A 80 -7.50 -6.69 11.01
N SER A 81 -7.54 -7.78 10.24
CA SER A 81 -8.10 -9.06 10.71
C SER A 81 -7.29 -9.68 11.86
N VAL A 82 -5.95 -9.61 11.79
CA VAL A 82 -5.05 -10.07 12.86
C VAL A 82 -5.27 -9.24 14.13
N ARG A 83 -5.35 -7.91 13.99
CA ARG A 83 -5.62 -7.01 15.12
C ARG A 83 -6.97 -7.32 15.78
N LYS A 84 -8.01 -7.59 14.98
CA LYS A 84 -9.34 -7.94 15.49
C LYS A 84 -9.30 -9.23 16.33
N ARG A 85 -8.66 -10.28 15.83
CA ARG A 85 -8.50 -11.54 16.57
C ARG A 85 -7.74 -11.36 17.88
N ALA A 86 -6.67 -10.57 17.87
CA ALA A 86 -5.89 -10.29 19.08
C ALA A 86 -6.73 -9.58 20.16
N TYR A 87 -7.65 -8.68 19.74
CA TYR A 87 -8.58 -8.05 20.68
C TYR A 87 -9.59 -9.06 21.25
N GLU A 88 -10.18 -9.89 20.39
CA GLU A 88 -11.15 -10.93 20.80
C GLU A 88 -10.51 -11.98 21.73
N ASP A 89 -9.27 -12.39 21.46
CA ASP A 89 -8.53 -13.33 22.32
C ASP A 89 -8.15 -12.68 23.66
N ALA A 90 -7.79 -11.39 23.67
CA ALA A 90 -7.54 -10.66 24.91
C ALA A 90 -8.82 -10.52 25.75
N GLU A 91 -9.93 -10.17 25.12
CA GLU A 91 -11.25 -10.07 25.76
C GLU A 91 -11.66 -11.41 26.40
N ARG A 92 -11.49 -12.52 25.66
CA ARG A 92 -11.70 -13.87 26.19
C ARG A 92 -10.82 -14.17 27.41
N ALA A 93 -9.55 -13.81 27.38
CA ALA A 93 -8.64 -14.01 28.52
C ALA A 93 -9.08 -13.20 29.75
N TYR A 94 -9.54 -11.96 29.55
CA TYR A 94 -10.10 -11.16 30.65
C TYR A 94 -11.38 -11.78 31.23
N GLU A 95 -12.27 -12.32 30.38
CA GLU A 95 -13.47 -13.01 30.83
C GLU A 95 -13.13 -14.28 31.63
N GLU A 96 -12.17 -15.08 31.17
CA GLU A 96 -11.68 -16.27 31.89
C GLU A 96 -11.08 -15.90 33.25
N ASP A 97 -10.25 -14.85 33.31
CA ASP A 97 -9.69 -14.33 34.57
C ASP A 97 -10.78 -13.81 35.52
N GLN A 98 -11.81 -13.13 34.99
CA GLN A 98 -12.97 -12.68 35.78
C GLN A 98 -13.79 -13.87 36.29
N GLU A 99 -14.07 -14.87 35.46
CA GLU A 99 -14.80 -16.07 35.86
C GLU A 99 -14.02 -16.84 36.94
N TYR A 100 -12.69 -16.94 36.81
CA TYR A 100 -11.81 -17.46 37.85
C TYR A 100 -11.94 -16.66 39.15
N TYR A 101 -11.87 -15.34 39.09
CA TYR A 101 -12.05 -14.47 40.25
C TYR A 101 -13.42 -14.68 40.90
N TYR A 102 -14.51 -14.63 40.12
CA TYR A 102 -15.86 -14.82 40.64
C TYR A 102 -16.08 -16.22 41.20
N ARG A 103 -15.61 -17.27 40.54
CA ARG A 103 -15.66 -18.64 41.07
C ARG A 103 -14.87 -18.74 42.38
N TYR A 104 -13.67 -18.20 42.45
CA TYR A 104 -12.82 -18.31 43.63
C TYR A 104 -13.28 -17.43 44.82
N VAL A 105 -13.94 -16.31 44.54
CA VAL A 105 -14.50 -15.39 45.55
C VAL A 105 -15.92 -15.77 45.97
N MET A 106 -16.73 -16.37 45.07
CA MET A 106 -18.12 -16.76 45.36
C MET A 106 -18.31 -18.24 45.74
N ASP A 107 -17.40 -19.16 45.37
CA ASP A 107 -17.44 -20.60 45.76
C ASP A 107 -16.80 -20.86 47.13
N ARG A 108 -16.18 -19.85 47.73
CA ARG A 108 -15.98 -19.81 49.18
C ARG A 108 -17.21 -19.09 49.74
N ARG A 109 -18.23 -19.75 50.28
CA ARG A 109 -18.16 -20.48 51.56
C ARG A 109 -16.95 -20.12 52.42
N THR A 110 -16.77 -18.82 52.58
CA THR A 110 -15.96 -18.16 53.60
C THR A 110 -16.79 -16.95 54.01
N HIS A 111 -17.36 -16.88 55.20
CA HIS A 111 -16.63 -16.98 56.47
C HIS A 111 -15.23 -16.35 56.38
N TRP A 112 -15.13 -15.18 55.74
CA TRP A 112 -14.12 -14.18 56.11
C TRP A 112 -14.68 -13.41 57.28
N GLU A 113 -14.58 -14.05 58.42
CA GLU A 113 -14.51 -13.29 59.63
C GLU A 113 -13.08 -12.73 59.68
N LEU A 114 -12.99 -11.40 59.67
CA LEU A 114 -11.76 -10.62 59.88
C LEU A 114 -11.57 -10.43 61.39
N SER A 115 -10.50 -11.00 61.93
CA SER A 115 -10.00 -10.77 63.30
C SER A 115 -8.61 -10.23 63.08
N ASP A 116 -8.40 -8.95 63.29
CA ASP A 116 -7.79 -8.51 64.55
C ASP A 116 -8.78 -8.08 65.65
N GLY A 117 -9.72 -8.94 66.07
CA GLY A 117 -10.41 -8.68 67.34
C GLY A 117 -11.71 -9.43 67.63
N ALA A 118 -12.39 -10.00 66.63
CA ALA A 118 -13.52 -10.90 66.86
C ALA A 118 -13.87 -11.68 65.58
N VAL A 119 -13.59 -12.98 65.61
CA VAL A 119 -13.91 -13.96 64.56
C VAL A 119 -14.39 -15.21 65.28
N ILE A 120 -15.72 -15.28 65.42
CA ILE A 120 -16.55 -16.36 65.89
C ILE A 120 -16.54 -17.54 64.89
N PHE A 121 -15.67 -18.51 65.14
CA PHE A 121 -15.89 -19.88 64.65
C PHE A 121 -17.18 -20.44 65.27
N ARG A 122 -18.20 -20.70 64.43
CA ARG A 122 -19.36 -21.49 64.84
C ARG A 122 -19.18 -22.94 64.36
N CYS A 123 -19.18 -23.85 65.35
CA CYS A 123 -19.11 -25.31 65.23
C CYS A 123 -20.26 -25.89 64.39
#